data_AF-A0A1V5S8M0-F1
#
_entry.id   AF-A0A1V5S8M0-F1
#
_cell.length_a   1.000
_cell.length_b   1.000
_cell.length_c   1.000
_cell.angle_alpha   90.00
_cell.angle_beta   90.00
_cell.angle_gamma   90.00
#
_symmetry.space_group_name_H-M   'P 1'
#
loop_
_entity.id
_entity.type
_entity.pdbx_description
1 polymer ?
#
loop_
_entity_poly.entity_id
_entity_poly.type
_entity_poly.pdbx_seq_one_letter_code
_entity_poly.pdbx_strand_id
1 'polypeptide(L)'
;MNKQEILNIVREQLGNSRIQFPSKIDFCERDGEIILFLDGGAVKNMQDDAAAFEGWILGVKAAVDRVKKDYSYTLEWPRMPSQSGHYQRFLYRVQKFNEVFGGSAGWFKIKEPLMLSDLKISENENEIYLLNAPKTLGERLNSSDDSVENFLENQIVKKQDDENGLGTMFQVTLARQLPVGLFRRAVKKDNAIFTGGKSAVDLWGVRHVAEGRPGELYIFELKAKENRKAGVLSELFFYAMLLRDEQDRRFVRKANADAEISLEGKMIRGTKRLNAIILAPEIHPIITESVFCLLNEALARQNIKFGFVQMEYVMETQFRFQEKW
;
A
#
# COMPACT_ATOMS: atom_id res chain seq x y z
N MET A 1 -18.70 -22.81 -3.33
CA MET A 1 -18.18 -22.58 -4.72
C MET A 1 -16.70 -22.94 -4.77
N ASN A 2 -16.20 -23.48 -5.87
CA ASN A 2 -14.76 -23.71 -6.10
C ASN A 2 -14.08 -22.48 -6.74
N LYS A 3 -12.74 -22.51 -6.86
CA LYS A 3 -11.92 -21.45 -7.46
C LYS A 3 -12.40 -21.03 -8.85
N GLN A 4 -12.76 -22.00 -9.69
CA GLN A 4 -13.15 -21.73 -11.07
C GLN A 4 -14.51 -21.04 -11.15
N GLU A 5 -15.47 -21.42 -10.29
CA GLU A 5 -16.77 -20.77 -10.17
C GLU A 5 -16.62 -19.32 -9.71
N ILE A 6 -15.82 -19.07 -8.67
CA ILE A 6 -15.54 -17.71 -8.18
C ILE A 6 -14.86 -16.87 -9.27
N LEU A 7 -13.88 -17.45 -9.98
CA LEU A 7 -13.22 -16.77 -11.08
C LEU A 7 -14.18 -16.43 -12.22
N ASN A 8 -15.13 -17.31 -12.54
CA ASN A 8 -16.15 -17.05 -13.56
C ASN A 8 -17.04 -15.86 -13.15
N ILE A 9 -17.49 -15.81 -11.90
CA ILE A 9 -18.23 -14.65 -11.36
C ILE A 9 -17.42 -13.37 -11.52
N VAL A 10 -16.13 -13.39 -11.11
CA VAL A 10 -15.26 -12.22 -11.24
C VAL A 10 -15.13 -11.76 -12.69
N ARG A 11 -14.90 -12.68 -13.63
CA ARG A 11 -14.79 -12.36 -15.06
C ARG A 11 -16.07 -11.77 -15.63
N GLU A 12 -17.21 -12.33 -15.25
CA GLU A 12 -18.53 -11.87 -15.69
C GLU A 12 -18.82 -10.47 -15.15
N GLN A 13 -18.67 -10.26 -13.84
CA GLN A 13 -18.94 -8.99 -13.18
C GLN A 13 -17.99 -7.86 -13.60
N LEU A 14 -16.79 -8.21 -14.05
CA LEU A 14 -15.80 -7.27 -14.55
C LEU A 14 -15.76 -7.18 -16.09
N GLY A 15 -16.59 -7.96 -16.80
CA GLY A 15 -16.62 -7.99 -18.26
C GLY A 15 -15.28 -8.36 -18.91
N ASN A 16 -14.43 -9.14 -18.22
CA ASN A 16 -13.08 -9.44 -18.67
C ASN A 16 -12.72 -10.92 -18.47
N SER A 17 -12.83 -11.69 -19.56
CA SER A 17 -12.55 -13.13 -19.57
C SER A 17 -11.07 -13.49 -19.40
N ARG A 18 -10.14 -12.52 -19.51
CA ARG A 18 -8.69 -12.75 -19.41
C ARG A 18 -8.16 -12.71 -17.98
N ILE A 19 -8.96 -12.28 -17.01
CA ILE A 19 -8.57 -12.29 -15.60
C ILE A 19 -8.23 -13.72 -15.17
N GLN A 20 -7.10 -13.89 -14.48
CA GLN A 20 -6.67 -15.16 -13.90
C GLN A 20 -6.28 -14.90 -12.45
N PHE A 21 -6.61 -15.85 -11.56
CA PHE A 21 -5.99 -15.87 -10.25
C PHE A 21 -4.58 -16.47 -10.37
N PRO A 22 -3.60 -15.98 -9.59
CA PRO A 22 -2.28 -16.58 -9.52
C PRO A 22 -2.35 -18.06 -9.14
N SER A 23 -1.41 -18.86 -9.63
CA SER A 23 -1.36 -20.30 -9.30
C SER A 23 -1.16 -20.57 -7.81
N LYS A 24 -0.53 -19.63 -7.10
CA LYS A 24 -0.23 -19.69 -5.65
C LYS A 24 -1.29 -19.03 -4.77
N ILE A 25 -2.43 -18.64 -5.36
CA ILE A 25 -3.61 -18.18 -4.62
C ILE A 25 -4.76 -19.11 -4.95
N ASP A 26 -5.41 -19.64 -3.93
CA ASP A 26 -6.62 -20.44 -4.08
C ASP A 26 -7.83 -19.72 -3.45
N PHE A 27 -9.00 -20.02 -3.98
CA PHE A 27 -10.27 -19.55 -3.48
C PHE A 27 -11.25 -20.69 -3.37
N CYS A 28 -11.93 -20.78 -2.23
CA CYS A 28 -13.12 -21.63 -2.12
C CYS A 28 -14.17 -20.94 -1.26
N GLU A 29 -15.43 -21.23 -1.54
CA GLU A 29 -16.55 -20.82 -0.71
C GLU A 29 -17.14 -22.03 0.00
N ARG A 30 -17.36 -21.89 1.31
CA ARG A 30 -18.01 -22.87 2.18
C ARG A 30 -18.89 -22.13 3.17
N ASP A 31 -20.16 -22.54 3.29
CA ASP A 31 -21.08 -22.05 4.32
C ASP A 31 -21.19 -20.51 4.43
N GLY A 32 -21.18 -19.78 3.32
CA GLY A 32 -21.25 -18.31 3.35
C GLY A 32 -19.92 -17.63 3.68
N GLU A 33 -18.81 -18.35 3.58
CA GLU A 33 -17.45 -17.84 3.76
C GLU A 33 -16.59 -18.10 2.52
N ILE A 34 -16.00 -17.05 1.97
CA ILE A 34 -15.00 -17.13 0.89
C ILE A 34 -13.61 -17.14 1.53
N ILE A 35 -12.91 -18.25 1.38
CA ILE A 35 -11.57 -18.46 1.91
C ILE A 35 -10.56 -18.18 0.80
N LEU A 36 -9.63 -17.25 1.05
CA LEU A 36 -8.46 -16.99 0.23
C LEU A 36 -7.25 -17.68 0.88
N PHE A 37 -6.68 -18.67 0.19
CA PHE A 37 -5.48 -19.37 0.64
C PHE A 37 -4.23 -18.89 -0.12
N LEU A 38 -3.19 -18.51 0.62
CA LEU A 38 -1.88 -18.14 0.07
C LEU A 38 -0.86 -19.27 0.21
N ASP A 39 -0.38 -19.80 -0.90
CA ASP A 39 0.71 -20.80 -0.93
C ASP A 39 2.07 -20.10 -1.04
N GLY A 40 2.72 -19.87 0.10
CA GLY A 40 4.08 -19.32 0.19
C GLY A 40 4.19 -17.83 -0.19
N GLY A 41 3.08 -17.15 -0.47
CA GLY A 41 3.04 -15.71 -0.75
C GLY A 41 3.48 -14.82 0.41
N ALA A 42 3.26 -15.28 1.65
CA ALA A 42 3.51 -14.50 2.86
C ALA A 42 4.99 -14.10 3.08
N VAL A 43 5.95 -14.75 2.42
CA VAL A 43 7.39 -14.42 2.51
C VAL A 43 7.95 -13.70 1.27
N LYS A 44 7.10 -13.39 0.29
CA LYS A 44 7.49 -12.74 -0.96
C LYS A 44 7.34 -11.23 -0.91
N ASN A 45 7.79 -10.54 -1.95
CA ASN A 45 7.51 -9.12 -2.11
C ASN A 45 6.00 -8.94 -2.30
N MET A 46 5.39 -7.97 -1.63
CA MET A 46 3.95 -7.69 -1.74
C MET A 46 3.49 -7.27 -3.13
N GLN A 47 4.42 -6.82 -3.99
CA GLN A 47 4.17 -6.58 -5.40
C GLN A 47 3.96 -7.87 -6.21
N ASP A 48 4.45 -9.01 -5.72
CA ASP A 48 4.23 -10.28 -6.38
C ASP A 48 2.77 -10.67 -6.26
N ASP A 49 2.15 -11.08 -7.38
CA ASP A 49 0.72 -11.41 -7.37
C ASP A 49 0.37 -12.50 -6.36
N ALA A 50 1.30 -13.41 -6.05
CA ALA A 50 1.10 -14.45 -5.03
C ALA A 50 1.06 -13.92 -3.58
N ALA A 51 1.54 -12.71 -3.31
CA ALA A 51 1.59 -12.07 -1.99
C ALA A 51 0.53 -10.96 -1.81
N ALA A 52 -0.07 -10.52 -2.90
CA ALA A 52 -0.97 -9.38 -3.02
C ALA A 52 -2.40 -9.63 -2.51
N PHE A 53 -2.55 -10.19 -1.30
CA PHE A 53 -3.86 -10.65 -0.82
C PHE A 53 -4.90 -9.51 -0.76
N GLU A 54 -4.50 -8.28 -0.43
CA GLU A 54 -5.40 -7.13 -0.36
C GLU A 54 -6.02 -6.84 -1.73
N GLY A 55 -5.17 -6.81 -2.78
CA GLY A 55 -5.61 -6.64 -4.16
C GLY A 55 -6.60 -7.72 -4.60
N TRP A 56 -6.30 -8.97 -4.30
CA TRP A 56 -7.16 -10.10 -4.70
C TRP A 56 -8.44 -10.17 -3.88
N ILE A 57 -8.37 -10.06 -2.56
CA ILE A 57 -9.55 -10.23 -1.69
C ILE A 57 -10.55 -9.08 -1.86
N LEU A 58 -10.08 -7.84 -1.98
CA LEU A 58 -10.95 -6.69 -2.23
C LEU A 58 -11.56 -6.77 -3.63
N GLY A 59 -10.77 -7.17 -4.63
CA GLY A 59 -11.25 -7.36 -6.00
C GLY A 59 -12.32 -8.45 -6.11
N VAL A 60 -12.09 -9.60 -5.48
CA VAL A 60 -13.08 -10.68 -5.40
C VAL A 60 -14.32 -10.22 -4.63
N LYS A 61 -14.15 -9.53 -3.50
CA LYS A 61 -15.27 -8.97 -2.74
C LYS A 61 -16.13 -8.04 -3.57
N ALA A 62 -15.50 -7.04 -4.20
CA ALA A 62 -16.18 -6.04 -5.03
C ALA A 62 -16.97 -6.67 -6.20
N ALA A 63 -16.50 -7.79 -6.74
CA ALA A 63 -17.18 -8.51 -7.81
C ALA A 63 -18.28 -9.45 -7.28
N VAL A 64 -17.96 -10.32 -6.32
CA VAL A 64 -18.88 -11.37 -5.84
C VAL A 64 -20.07 -10.78 -5.08
N ASP A 65 -19.86 -9.73 -4.28
CA ASP A 65 -20.93 -9.10 -3.51
C ASP A 65 -21.97 -8.38 -4.39
N ARG A 66 -21.69 -8.18 -5.69
CA ARG A 66 -22.69 -7.71 -6.66
C ARG A 66 -23.74 -8.77 -6.98
N VAL A 67 -23.36 -10.05 -6.90
CA VAL A 67 -24.24 -11.19 -7.19
C VAL A 67 -24.96 -11.64 -5.93
N LYS A 68 -24.21 -11.80 -4.84
CA LYS A 68 -24.76 -12.23 -3.55
C LYS A 68 -23.99 -11.55 -2.43
N LYS A 69 -24.71 -10.77 -1.64
CA LYS A 69 -24.18 -10.08 -0.45
C LYS A 69 -23.97 -11.07 0.70
N ASP A 70 -23.36 -10.55 1.75
CA ASP A 70 -23.23 -11.20 3.07
C ASP A 70 -22.22 -12.34 3.15
N TYR A 71 -21.32 -12.48 2.18
CA TYR A 71 -20.14 -13.31 2.35
C TYR A 71 -19.18 -12.70 3.37
N SER A 72 -18.70 -13.53 4.29
CA SER A 72 -17.46 -13.25 5.01
C SER A 72 -16.26 -13.72 4.21
N TYR A 73 -15.10 -13.06 4.39
CA TYR A 73 -13.89 -13.33 3.65
C TYR A 73 -12.76 -13.67 4.61
N THR A 74 -12.17 -14.85 4.45
CA THR A 74 -11.17 -15.38 5.38
C THR A 74 -9.84 -15.55 4.70
N LEU A 75 -8.80 -14.96 5.28
CA LEU A 75 -7.43 -15.15 4.84
C LEU A 75 -6.79 -16.35 5.55
N GLU A 76 -6.20 -17.24 4.78
CA GLU A 76 -5.48 -18.42 5.25
C GLU A 76 -4.08 -18.48 4.61
N TRP A 77 -3.07 -18.79 5.41
CA TRP A 77 -1.69 -19.01 4.95
C TRP A 77 -0.97 -19.96 5.93
N PRO A 78 0.02 -20.73 5.47
CA PRO A 78 0.85 -21.53 6.37
C PRO A 78 1.76 -20.64 7.22
N ARG A 79 2.02 -21.02 8.47
CA ARG A 79 2.98 -20.29 9.32
C ARG A 79 4.38 -20.32 8.69
N MET A 80 5.01 -19.16 8.57
CA MET A 80 6.32 -19.00 7.93
C MET A 80 7.40 -18.55 8.94
N PRO A 81 8.70 -18.64 8.60
CA PRO A 81 9.77 -18.17 9.49
C PRO A 81 9.66 -16.69 9.84
N SER A 82 9.56 -16.38 11.14
CA SER A 82 9.37 -15.01 11.68
C SER A 82 10.51 -14.04 11.40
N GLN A 83 11.69 -14.53 11.02
CA GLN A 83 12.87 -13.69 10.78
C GLN A 83 12.88 -13.00 9.41
N SER A 84 11.99 -13.38 8.48
CA SER A 84 11.89 -12.74 7.18
C SER A 84 11.25 -11.35 7.29
N GLY A 85 11.94 -10.31 6.80
CA GLY A 85 11.38 -8.95 6.74
C GLY A 85 10.14 -8.85 5.85
N HIS A 86 10.03 -9.70 4.82
CA HIS A 86 8.82 -9.81 4.01
C HIS A 86 7.65 -10.40 4.80
N TYR A 87 7.90 -11.41 5.63
CA TYR A 87 6.85 -11.97 6.48
C TYR A 87 6.41 -10.98 7.57
N GLN A 88 7.33 -10.21 8.16
CA GLN A 88 6.97 -9.14 9.09
C GLN A 88 6.08 -8.07 8.43
N ARG A 89 6.38 -7.69 7.18
CA ARG A 89 5.50 -6.81 6.40
C ARG A 89 4.15 -7.46 6.12
N PHE A 90 4.13 -8.73 5.74
CA PHE A 90 2.89 -9.48 5.53
C PHE A 90 2.01 -9.48 6.79
N LEU A 91 2.55 -9.86 7.95
CA LEU A 91 1.83 -9.86 9.23
C LEU A 91 1.30 -8.47 9.60
N TYR A 92 2.12 -7.43 9.43
CA TYR A 92 1.70 -6.05 9.67
C TYR A 92 0.50 -5.68 8.78
N ARG A 93 0.56 -6.01 7.48
CA ARG A 93 -0.55 -5.75 6.56
C ARG A 93 -1.81 -6.52 6.94
N VAL A 94 -1.69 -7.79 7.32
CA VAL A 94 -2.83 -8.59 7.78
C VAL A 94 -3.45 -7.99 9.04
N GLN A 95 -2.64 -7.57 10.00
CA GLN A 95 -3.11 -6.87 11.21
C GLN A 95 -3.88 -5.60 10.83
N LYS A 96 -3.30 -4.75 9.98
CA LYS A 96 -3.94 -3.50 9.55
C LYS A 96 -5.19 -3.74 8.74
N PHE A 97 -5.21 -4.72 7.85
CA PHE A 97 -6.40 -5.10 7.11
C PHE A 97 -7.52 -5.58 8.04
N ASN A 98 -7.17 -6.33 9.09
CA ASN A 98 -8.12 -6.73 10.13
C ASN A 98 -8.60 -5.57 11.01
N GLU A 99 -7.75 -4.57 11.30
CA GLU A 99 -8.17 -3.33 11.98
C GLU A 99 -9.19 -2.54 11.14
N VAL A 100 -9.08 -2.59 9.81
CA VAL A 100 -9.94 -1.85 8.87
C VAL A 100 -11.24 -2.58 8.55
N PHE A 101 -11.17 -3.89 8.30
CA PHE A 101 -12.29 -4.68 7.74
C PHE A 101 -12.77 -5.83 8.64
N GLY A 102 -12.04 -6.12 9.71
CA GLY A 102 -12.36 -7.19 10.65
C GLY A 102 -13.12 -6.72 11.90
N GLY A 103 -12.96 -7.44 13.00
CA GLY A 103 -13.69 -7.20 14.25
C GLY A 103 -15.08 -7.85 14.27
N SER A 104 -15.86 -7.57 15.33
CA SER A 104 -17.13 -8.27 15.60
C SER A 104 -18.24 -8.01 14.57
N ALA A 105 -18.15 -6.92 13.83
CA ALA A 105 -19.08 -6.56 12.75
C ALA A 105 -18.38 -6.47 11.38
N GLY A 106 -17.10 -6.87 11.32
CA GLY A 106 -16.33 -6.86 10.08
C GLY A 106 -16.64 -8.05 9.19
N TRP A 107 -16.41 -7.90 7.90
CA TRP A 107 -16.57 -8.97 6.92
C TRP A 107 -15.28 -9.78 6.74
N PHE A 108 -14.13 -9.27 7.15
CA PHE A 108 -12.84 -9.93 7.04
C PHE A 108 -12.50 -10.76 8.28
N LYS A 109 -11.91 -11.93 8.08
CA LYS A 109 -11.44 -12.81 9.14
C LYS A 109 -10.05 -13.34 8.82
N ILE A 110 -9.35 -13.75 9.87
CA ILE A 110 -8.07 -14.44 9.79
C ILE A 110 -8.31 -15.88 10.26
N LYS A 111 -7.90 -16.87 9.48
CA LYS A 111 -8.11 -18.28 9.82
C LYS A 111 -7.43 -18.65 11.14
N GLU A 112 -6.18 -18.23 11.31
CA GLU A 112 -5.39 -18.45 12.53
C GLU A 112 -4.83 -17.13 13.09
N PRO A 113 -5.62 -16.36 13.87
CA PRO A 113 -5.22 -15.03 14.35
C PRO A 113 -4.01 -15.06 15.28
N LEU A 114 -3.74 -16.19 15.94
CA LEU A 114 -2.56 -16.37 16.80
C LEU A 114 -1.24 -16.21 16.04
N MET A 115 -1.23 -16.40 14.71
CA MET A 115 -0.03 -16.16 13.89
C MET A 115 0.42 -14.69 13.91
N LEU A 116 -0.47 -13.73 14.21
CA LEU A 116 -0.09 -12.33 14.36
C LEU A 116 0.84 -12.08 15.55
N SER A 117 0.92 -13.00 16.51
CA SER A 117 1.89 -12.92 17.62
C SER A 117 3.36 -12.98 17.17
N ASP A 118 3.63 -13.42 15.93
CA ASP A 118 4.97 -13.41 15.33
C ASP A 118 5.40 -12.00 14.86
N LEU A 119 4.49 -11.02 14.85
CA LEU A 119 4.81 -9.65 14.48
C LEU A 119 5.68 -8.98 15.56
N LYS A 120 6.82 -8.44 15.14
CA LYS A 120 7.82 -7.83 16.05
C LYS A 120 7.45 -6.43 16.52
N ILE A 121 6.43 -5.82 15.93
CA ILE A 121 5.88 -4.54 16.37
C ILE A 121 4.91 -4.81 17.51
N SER A 122 5.15 -4.19 18.64
CA SER A 122 4.34 -4.31 19.85
C SER A 122 3.81 -2.95 20.27
N GLU A 123 2.68 -2.93 20.96
CA GLU A 123 2.11 -1.70 21.52
C GLU A 123 2.73 -1.29 22.87
N ASN A 124 3.83 -1.94 23.27
CA ASN A 124 4.51 -1.63 24.52
C ASN A 124 5.14 -0.23 24.46
N GLU A 125 4.76 0.64 25.39
CA GLU A 125 5.24 2.03 25.48
C GLU A 125 6.76 2.17 25.67
N ASN A 126 7.43 1.08 26.07
CA ASN A 126 8.88 1.06 26.19
C ASN A 126 9.61 0.77 24.88
N GLU A 127 8.90 0.31 23.86
CA GLU A 127 9.48 0.07 22.55
C GLU A 127 9.49 1.35 21.71
N ILE A 128 10.55 1.47 20.91
CA ILE A 128 10.75 2.56 19.97
C ILE A 128 10.95 1.92 18.62
N TYR A 129 10.19 2.38 17.63
CA TYR A 129 10.34 2.01 16.24
C TYR A 129 10.65 3.27 15.43
N LEU A 130 11.57 3.16 14.50
CA LEU A 130 12.03 4.28 13.68
C LEU A 130 11.92 3.92 12.21
N LEU A 131 11.33 4.81 11.42
CA LEU A 131 11.47 4.78 9.98
C LEU A 131 12.87 5.24 9.58
N ASN A 132 13.45 4.62 8.56
CA ASN A 132 14.65 5.19 7.95
C ASN A 132 14.31 6.48 7.18
N ALA A 133 15.35 7.22 6.82
CA ALA A 133 15.25 8.44 6.05
C ALA A 133 16.37 8.49 5.00
N PRO A 134 16.21 9.31 3.94
CA PRO A 134 17.29 9.56 2.99
C PRO A 134 18.50 10.12 3.73
N LYS A 135 19.70 9.62 3.45
CA LYS A 135 20.92 10.10 4.12
C LYS A 135 21.49 11.36 3.47
N THR A 136 21.18 11.59 2.19
CA THR A 136 21.60 12.79 1.46
C THR A 136 20.52 13.31 0.51
N LEU A 137 20.60 14.59 0.14
CA LEU A 137 19.77 15.14 -0.94
C LEU A 137 20.02 14.43 -2.28
N GLY A 138 21.24 13.91 -2.51
CA GLY A 138 21.65 13.24 -3.74
C GLY A 138 21.11 11.82 -3.90
N GLU A 139 20.83 11.09 -2.81
CA GLU A 139 20.11 9.81 -2.85
C GLU A 139 18.66 9.96 -3.36
N ARG A 140 18.14 11.20 -3.44
CA ARG A 140 16.86 11.55 -4.08
C ARG A 140 16.94 11.51 -5.62
N LEU A 141 18.15 11.36 -6.18
CA LEU A 141 18.46 11.35 -7.61
C LEU A 141 19.37 10.15 -7.93
N ASN A 142 18.88 8.92 -7.72
CA ASN A 142 19.62 7.73 -8.20
C ASN A 142 19.59 7.70 -9.74
N SER A 143 20.73 8.00 -10.36
CA SER A 143 20.98 7.95 -11.81
C SER A 143 21.52 6.60 -12.31
N SER A 144 21.61 5.60 -11.44
CA SER A 144 22.29 4.32 -11.71
C SER A 144 21.36 3.12 -11.89
N ASP A 145 20.04 3.29 -11.70
CA ASP A 145 19.03 2.24 -11.98
C ASP A 145 18.33 2.60 -13.30
N ASP A 146 18.60 1.87 -14.37
CA ASP A 146 18.08 2.14 -15.72
C ASP A 146 16.63 1.64 -15.91
N SER A 147 15.90 1.40 -14.82
CA SER A 147 14.50 0.98 -14.90
C SER A 147 13.62 2.10 -15.47
N VAL A 148 12.61 1.72 -16.23
CA VAL A 148 11.62 2.66 -16.78
C VAL A 148 10.91 3.43 -15.65
N GLU A 149 10.63 2.78 -14.52
CA GLU A 149 10.01 3.43 -13.36
C GLU A 149 10.93 4.49 -12.75
N ASN A 150 12.23 4.20 -12.56
CA ASN A 150 13.19 5.19 -12.07
C ASN A 150 13.35 6.37 -13.02
N PHE A 151 13.34 6.13 -14.34
CA PHE A 151 13.30 7.20 -15.35
C PHE A 151 12.04 8.06 -15.22
N LEU A 152 10.87 7.42 -15.15
CA LEU A 152 9.58 8.11 -15.04
C LEU A 152 9.50 8.95 -13.76
N GLU A 153 9.88 8.43 -12.60
CA GLU A 153 9.90 9.19 -11.34
C GLU A 153 10.76 10.46 -11.47
N ASN A 154 11.94 10.36 -12.08
CA ASN A 154 12.82 11.49 -12.32
C ASN A 154 12.15 12.54 -13.22
N GLN A 155 11.53 12.11 -14.32
CA GLN A 155 10.91 13.03 -15.28
C GLN A 155 9.67 13.71 -14.68
N ILE A 156 8.86 12.99 -13.90
CA ILE A 156 7.68 13.53 -13.22
C ILE A 156 8.09 14.63 -12.23
N VAL A 157 9.13 14.41 -11.43
CA VAL A 157 9.61 15.42 -10.48
C VAL A 157 10.27 16.61 -11.19
N LYS A 158 11.00 16.41 -12.28
CA LYS A 158 11.58 17.51 -13.07
C LYS A 158 10.53 18.43 -13.69
N LYS A 159 9.35 17.89 -13.99
CA LYS A 159 8.23 18.57 -14.67
C LYS A 159 7.07 18.87 -13.73
N GLN A 160 7.28 18.76 -12.42
CA GLN A 160 6.19 18.84 -11.45
C GLN A 160 5.48 20.21 -11.47
N ASP A 161 6.20 21.27 -11.81
CA ASP A 161 5.71 22.66 -11.83
C ASP A 161 5.21 23.10 -13.23
N ASP A 162 5.25 22.21 -14.24
CA ASP A 162 4.60 22.48 -15.53
C ASP A 162 3.09 22.67 -15.31
N GLU A 163 2.40 23.37 -16.21
CA GLU A 163 0.94 23.60 -16.13
C GLU A 163 0.15 22.28 -16.00
N ASN A 164 0.64 21.22 -16.65
CA ASN A 164 0.07 19.86 -16.59
C ASN A 164 0.90 18.91 -15.72
N GLY A 165 1.80 19.44 -14.88
CA GLY A 165 2.65 18.67 -13.99
C GLY A 165 1.87 18.05 -12.83
N LEU A 166 2.34 16.92 -12.31
CA LEU A 166 1.70 16.23 -11.19
C LEU A 166 1.74 17.08 -9.89
N GLY A 167 2.82 17.86 -9.70
CA GLY A 167 2.96 18.79 -8.58
C GLY A 167 1.90 19.89 -8.63
N THR A 168 1.71 20.50 -9.81
CA THR A 168 0.63 21.47 -10.09
C THR A 168 -0.75 20.87 -9.86
N MET A 169 -1.02 19.66 -10.38
CA MET A 169 -2.31 18.97 -10.23
C MET A 169 -2.74 18.81 -8.77
N PHE A 170 -1.81 18.45 -7.90
CA PHE A 170 -2.10 18.20 -6.47
C PHE A 170 -1.72 19.35 -5.54
N GLN A 171 -1.09 20.41 -6.07
CA GLN A 171 -0.52 21.54 -5.32
C GLN A 171 0.47 21.08 -4.25
N VAL A 172 1.43 20.25 -4.66
CA VAL A 172 2.48 19.67 -3.81
C VAL A 172 3.83 19.81 -4.46
N THR A 173 4.86 20.05 -3.66
CA THR A 173 6.25 19.81 -4.08
C THR A 173 6.55 18.32 -3.89
N LEU A 174 6.81 17.64 -5.00
CA LEU A 174 7.10 16.23 -5.07
C LEU A 174 8.57 15.95 -4.75
N ALA A 175 8.78 14.91 -3.97
CA ALA A 175 10.05 14.25 -3.72
C ALA A 175 9.94 12.77 -4.10
N ARG A 176 11.09 12.16 -4.36
CA ARG A 176 11.19 10.75 -4.76
C ARG A 176 11.59 9.87 -3.59
N GLN A 177 11.25 8.58 -3.68
CA GLN A 177 11.84 7.49 -2.91
C GLN A 177 11.84 7.76 -1.39
N LEU A 178 10.65 7.93 -0.79
CA LEU A 178 10.50 8.02 0.67
C LEU A 178 10.77 6.66 1.32
N PRO A 179 11.84 6.49 2.12
CA PRO A 179 12.17 5.18 2.67
C PRO A 179 11.13 4.70 3.70
N VAL A 180 10.80 3.40 3.65
CA VAL A 180 9.75 2.76 4.48
C VAL A 180 10.26 1.55 5.25
N GLY A 181 11.57 1.49 5.49
CA GLY A 181 12.19 0.50 6.37
C GLY A 181 11.91 0.85 7.83
N LEU A 182 11.45 -0.13 8.61
CA LEU A 182 11.18 0.04 10.04
C LEU A 182 12.22 -0.69 10.88
N PHE A 183 12.75 0.01 11.88
CA PHE A 183 13.83 -0.45 12.74
C PHE A 183 13.45 -0.35 14.20
N ARG A 184 13.88 -1.31 15.01
CA ARG A 184 13.71 -1.27 16.47
C ARG A 184 14.82 -0.44 17.11
N ARG A 185 14.48 0.56 17.93
CA ARG A 185 15.36 1.43 18.73
C ARG A 185 16.32 2.34 17.95
N ALA A 186 17.04 1.83 16.95
CA ALA A 186 17.98 2.59 16.14
C ALA A 186 18.03 2.06 14.70
N VAL A 187 18.24 2.96 13.72
CA VAL A 187 18.33 2.63 12.30
C VAL A 187 19.67 1.92 11.98
N LYS A 188 19.71 0.60 12.23
CA LYS A 188 20.86 -0.28 12.00
C LYS A 188 20.39 -1.61 11.42
N LYS A 189 21.24 -2.28 10.62
CA LYS A 189 20.88 -3.53 9.94
C LYS A 189 20.33 -4.61 10.89
N ASP A 190 20.97 -4.80 12.05
CA ASP A 190 20.57 -5.81 13.04
C ASP A 190 19.25 -5.49 13.75
N ASN A 191 18.79 -4.23 13.63
CA ASN A 191 17.53 -3.76 14.21
C ASN A 191 16.38 -3.76 13.20
N ALA A 192 16.60 -4.16 11.95
CA ALA A 192 15.59 -4.14 10.91
C ALA A 192 14.44 -5.11 11.24
N ILE A 193 13.21 -4.59 11.23
CA ILE A 193 11.98 -5.39 11.34
C ILE A 193 11.44 -5.67 9.95
N PHE A 194 11.24 -4.61 9.18
CA PHE A 194 10.88 -4.69 7.77
C PHE A 194 12.14 -4.73 6.90
N THR A 195 12.00 -5.17 5.65
CA THR A 195 13.11 -5.07 4.71
C THR A 195 13.54 -3.60 4.58
N GLY A 196 14.85 -3.35 4.58
CA GLY A 196 15.44 -2.04 4.30
C GLY A 196 15.99 -1.96 2.88
N GLY A 197 16.64 -0.84 2.53
CA GLY A 197 17.26 -0.65 1.21
C GLY A 197 16.28 -0.08 0.18
N LYS A 198 16.10 -0.77 -0.96
CA LYS A 198 15.27 -0.36 -2.11
C LYS A 198 13.75 -0.31 -1.85
N SER A 199 13.30 -0.31 -0.60
CA SER A 199 11.88 -0.13 -0.29
C SER A 199 11.59 1.31 0.05
N ALA A 200 10.82 1.94 -0.81
CA ALA A 200 10.42 3.32 -0.67
C ALA A 200 9.08 3.56 -1.37
N VAL A 201 8.38 4.59 -0.94
CA VAL A 201 7.29 5.18 -1.75
C VAL A 201 7.93 5.90 -2.94
N ASP A 202 7.48 5.61 -4.16
CA ASP A 202 8.10 6.14 -5.37
C ASP A 202 8.10 7.67 -5.42
N LEU A 203 6.93 8.29 -5.19
CA LEU A 203 6.77 9.74 -5.10
C LEU A 203 5.94 10.12 -3.88
N TRP A 204 6.24 11.28 -3.30
CA TRP A 204 5.47 11.81 -2.17
C TRP A 204 5.57 13.32 -2.10
N GLY A 205 4.65 13.96 -1.39
CA GLY A 205 4.68 15.40 -1.16
C GLY A 205 3.75 15.81 -0.03
N VAL A 206 3.96 17.00 0.52
CA VAL A 206 3.09 17.58 1.53
C VAL A 206 2.42 18.82 0.95
N ARG A 207 1.09 18.83 0.94
CA ARG A 207 0.31 20.03 0.68
C ARG A 207 0.13 20.78 1.98
N HIS A 208 0.68 21.98 2.05
CA HIS A 208 0.33 22.92 3.12
C HIS A 208 -1.03 23.54 2.81
N VAL A 209 -1.98 23.37 3.71
CA VAL A 209 -3.26 24.09 3.64
C VAL A 209 -3.06 25.45 4.30
N ALA A 210 -3.86 26.46 3.94
CA ALA A 210 -3.83 27.81 4.52
C ALA A 210 -3.65 27.81 6.05
N GLU A 211 -3.06 28.88 6.57
CA GLU A 211 -2.67 29.02 7.99
C GLU A 211 -3.74 28.48 8.95
N GLY A 212 -3.31 27.59 9.86
CA GLY A 212 -4.18 26.99 10.88
C GLY A 212 -4.84 25.65 10.50
N ARG A 213 -4.67 25.14 9.27
CA ARG A 213 -5.15 23.79 8.89
C ARG A 213 -4.01 22.77 8.78
N PRO A 214 -4.22 21.52 9.24
CA PRO A 214 -3.21 20.48 9.12
C PRO A 214 -2.95 20.15 7.65
N GLY A 215 -1.69 19.90 7.31
CA GLY A 215 -1.29 19.55 5.95
C GLY A 215 -1.85 18.20 5.50
N GLU A 216 -1.72 17.94 4.21
CA GLU A 216 -2.11 16.69 3.59
C GLU A 216 -0.86 16.00 3.02
N LEU A 217 -0.70 14.73 3.36
CA LEU A 217 0.35 13.89 2.79
C LEU A 217 -0.19 13.25 1.52
N TYR A 218 0.55 13.37 0.43
CA TYR A 218 0.33 12.64 -0.81
C TYR A 218 1.43 11.62 -0.99
N ILE A 219 1.05 10.37 -1.28
CA ILE A 219 1.96 9.31 -1.69
C ILE A 219 1.48 8.71 -3.00
N PHE A 220 2.41 8.38 -3.89
CA PHE A 220 2.13 7.79 -5.18
C PHE A 220 2.96 6.53 -5.36
N GLU A 221 2.28 5.45 -5.75
CA GLU A 221 2.91 4.22 -6.21
C GLU A 221 2.85 4.20 -7.75
N LEU A 222 4.01 4.22 -8.39
CA LEU A 222 4.16 4.36 -9.82
C LEU A 222 4.25 2.98 -10.48
N LYS A 223 3.56 2.80 -11.61
CA LYS A 223 3.76 1.63 -12.47
C LYS A 223 3.90 2.03 -13.93
N ALA A 224 4.88 1.44 -14.61
CA ALA A 224 5.02 1.56 -16.06
C ALA A 224 3.91 0.77 -16.79
N LYS A 225 3.66 1.09 -18.08
CA LYS A 225 2.53 0.57 -18.88
C LYS A 225 2.36 -0.96 -18.86
N GLU A 226 3.44 -1.71 -18.74
CA GLU A 226 3.43 -3.18 -18.75
C GLU A 226 3.33 -3.80 -17.34
N ASN A 227 3.54 -3.01 -16.28
CA ASN A 227 3.52 -3.47 -14.91
C ASN A 227 2.13 -3.32 -14.28
N ARG A 228 1.21 -4.23 -14.62
CA ARG A 228 -0.20 -4.16 -14.19
C ARG A 228 -0.55 -5.18 -13.11
N LYS A 229 0.39 -5.51 -12.22
CA LYS A 229 0.17 -6.52 -11.17
C LYS A 229 -0.85 -6.02 -10.14
N ALA A 230 -1.61 -6.93 -9.54
CA ALA A 230 -2.55 -6.57 -8.47
C ALA A 230 -1.83 -6.13 -7.18
N GLY A 231 -0.55 -6.50 -7.05
CA GLY A 231 0.32 -6.14 -5.94
C GLY A 231 0.52 -4.64 -5.72
N VAL A 232 0.29 -3.79 -6.72
CA VAL A 232 0.37 -2.32 -6.58
C VAL A 232 -0.55 -1.80 -5.47
N LEU A 233 -1.78 -2.33 -5.36
CA LEU A 233 -2.71 -1.91 -4.31
C LEU A 233 -2.24 -2.40 -2.93
N SER A 234 -1.64 -3.58 -2.90
CA SER A 234 -1.18 -4.24 -1.68
C SER A 234 0.05 -3.53 -1.09
N GLU A 235 0.90 -2.96 -1.96
CA GLU A 235 2.01 -2.08 -1.60
C GLU A 235 1.56 -0.71 -1.15
N LEU A 236 0.69 -0.07 -1.93
CA LEU A 236 0.14 1.23 -1.57
C LEU A 236 -0.63 1.18 -0.23
N PHE A 237 -1.37 0.09 0.02
CA PHE A 237 -2.03 -0.17 1.31
C PHE A 237 -1.00 -0.24 2.45
N PHE A 238 0.08 -0.99 2.28
CA PHE A 238 1.16 -1.06 3.26
C PHE A 238 1.74 0.31 3.58
N TYR A 239 2.07 1.10 2.56
CA TYR A 239 2.62 2.45 2.74
C TYR A 239 1.65 3.39 3.44
N ALA A 240 0.38 3.39 3.03
CA ALA A 240 -0.64 4.22 3.66
C ALA A 240 -0.80 3.89 5.16
N MET A 241 -0.86 2.60 5.52
CA MET A 241 -1.00 2.19 6.92
C MET A 241 0.26 2.48 7.73
N LEU A 242 1.45 2.28 7.15
CA LEU A 242 2.73 2.61 7.79
C LEU A 242 2.84 4.11 8.10
N LEU A 243 2.57 4.96 7.11
CA LEU A 243 2.68 6.40 7.27
C LEU A 243 1.55 6.96 8.14
N ARG A 244 0.39 6.30 8.19
CA ARG A 244 -0.64 6.60 9.18
C ARG A 244 -0.16 6.34 10.60
N ASP A 245 0.46 5.19 10.85
CA ASP A 245 1.01 4.86 12.17
C ASP A 245 2.10 5.87 12.58
N GLU A 246 2.88 6.40 11.63
CA GLU A 246 3.82 7.49 11.86
C GLU A 246 3.11 8.82 12.18
N GLN A 247 2.07 9.21 11.43
CA GLN A 247 1.23 10.39 11.72
C GLN A 247 0.62 10.34 13.12
N ASP A 248 0.15 9.16 13.53
CA ASP A 248 -0.48 8.89 14.81
C ASP A 248 0.54 8.63 15.94
N ARG A 249 1.85 8.75 15.65
CA ARG A 249 2.96 8.55 16.59
C ARG A 249 2.96 7.17 17.25
N ARG A 250 2.47 6.14 16.56
CA ARG A 250 2.45 4.77 17.09
C ARG A 250 3.86 4.18 17.22
N PHE A 251 4.80 4.61 16.39
CA PHE A 251 6.18 4.09 16.39
C PHE A 251 7.08 4.72 17.47
N VAL A 252 6.85 5.98 17.82
CA VAL A 252 7.67 6.71 18.80
C VAL A 252 6.77 7.32 19.87
N ARG A 253 6.80 6.74 21.08
CA ARG A 253 5.94 7.14 22.20
C ARG A 253 6.65 7.90 23.33
N LYS A 254 7.99 7.91 23.36
CA LYS A 254 8.77 8.57 24.44
C LYS A 254 9.06 10.03 24.10
N ALA A 255 8.87 10.93 25.06
CA ALA A 255 9.05 12.39 24.89
C ALA A 255 10.43 12.80 24.30
N ASN A 256 11.49 12.06 24.62
CA ASN A 256 12.84 12.35 24.12
C ASN A 256 13.16 11.73 22.75
N ALA A 257 12.32 10.80 22.28
CA ALA A 257 12.55 10.10 21.03
C ALA A 257 12.10 10.91 19.79
N ASP A 258 11.38 12.03 19.99
CA ASP A 258 11.07 12.97 18.91
C ASP A 258 12.33 13.62 18.31
N ALA A 259 13.44 13.66 19.06
CA ALA A 259 14.75 14.09 18.57
C ALA A 259 15.37 13.11 17.56
N GLU A 260 14.99 11.83 17.59
CA GLU A 260 15.49 10.80 16.68
C GLU A 260 14.71 10.67 15.38
N ILE A 261 13.63 11.45 15.23
CA ILE A 261 12.83 11.47 14.00
C ILE A 261 13.53 12.32 12.95
N SER A 262 13.57 11.80 11.74
CA SER A 262 14.04 12.49 10.54
C SER A 262 13.20 13.73 10.20
N LEU A 263 13.72 14.58 9.33
CA LEU A 263 12.96 15.74 8.82
C LEU A 263 11.67 15.27 8.13
N GLU A 264 11.76 14.23 7.32
CA GLU A 264 10.64 13.60 6.63
C GLU A 264 9.59 13.08 7.61
N GLY A 265 10.00 12.39 8.69
CA GLY A 265 9.09 11.94 9.74
C GLY A 265 8.36 13.09 10.44
N LYS A 266 9.06 14.22 10.67
CA LYS A 266 8.43 15.45 11.21
C LYS A 266 7.42 16.04 10.23
N MET A 267 7.72 16.07 8.93
CA MET A 267 6.78 16.51 7.90
C MET A 267 5.53 15.63 7.87
N ILE A 268 5.69 14.31 7.90
CA ILE A 268 4.60 13.33 7.94
C ILE A 268 3.72 13.59 9.18
N ARG A 269 4.31 13.69 10.37
CA ARG A 269 3.58 13.98 11.62
C ARG A 269 2.85 15.33 11.64
N GLY A 270 3.29 16.28 10.82
CA GLY A 270 2.64 17.59 10.64
C GLY A 270 1.35 17.53 9.80
N THR A 271 1.07 16.40 9.15
CA THR A 271 -0.13 16.20 8.32
C THR A 271 -1.23 15.44 9.07
N LYS A 272 -2.48 15.53 8.61
CA LYS A 272 -3.62 14.79 9.18
C LYS A 272 -4.43 13.98 8.18
N ARG A 273 -4.36 14.36 6.90
CA ARG A 273 -4.95 13.58 5.80
C ARG A 273 -3.86 12.87 5.04
N LEU A 274 -4.15 11.67 4.56
CA LEU A 274 -3.25 10.88 3.72
C LEU A 274 -3.99 10.51 2.43
N ASN A 275 -3.43 10.91 1.29
CA ASN A 275 -3.92 10.56 -0.03
C ASN A 275 -2.93 9.58 -0.65
N ALA A 276 -3.38 8.35 -0.90
CA ALA A 276 -2.60 7.24 -1.43
C ALA A 276 -3.04 6.95 -2.87
N ILE A 277 -2.19 7.20 -3.85
CA ILE A 277 -2.59 7.23 -5.25
C ILE A 277 -1.79 6.20 -6.05
N ILE A 278 -2.48 5.35 -6.81
CA ILE A 278 -1.83 4.59 -7.86
C ILE A 278 -1.62 5.53 -9.05
N LEU A 279 -0.40 5.62 -9.55
CA LEU A 279 -0.04 6.41 -10.72
C LEU A 279 0.44 5.48 -11.82
N ALA A 280 -0.41 5.25 -12.84
CA ALA A 280 -0.08 4.30 -13.89
C ALA A 280 -0.84 4.60 -15.18
N PRO A 281 -0.35 4.17 -16.37
CA PRO A 281 -1.15 4.22 -17.59
C PRO A 281 -2.40 3.35 -17.51
N GLU A 282 -2.27 2.18 -16.89
CA GLU A 282 -3.32 1.19 -16.72
C GLU A 282 -3.03 0.38 -15.43
N ILE A 283 -4.06 -0.14 -14.78
CA ILE A 283 -3.92 -0.98 -13.58
C ILE A 283 -4.50 -2.38 -13.82
N HIS A 284 -4.26 -3.31 -12.90
CA HIS A 284 -4.83 -4.65 -13.00
C HIS A 284 -6.36 -4.59 -13.09
N PRO A 285 -7.03 -5.31 -14.01
CA PRO A 285 -8.49 -5.26 -14.17
C PRO A 285 -9.31 -5.65 -12.95
N ILE A 286 -8.71 -6.34 -11.98
CA ILE A 286 -9.37 -6.68 -10.71
C ILE A 286 -9.50 -5.49 -9.76
N ILE A 287 -8.65 -4.46 -9.93
CA ILE A 287 -8.70 -3.23 -9.17
C ILE A 287 -9.64 -2.29 -9.91
N THR A 288 -10.80 -2.03 -9.33
CA THR A 288 -11.86 -1.20 -9.92
C THR A 288 -12.25 -0.07 -8.99
N GLU A 289 -13.06 0.87 -9.48
CA GLU A 289 -13.69 1.90 -8.64
C GLU A 289 -14.33 1.32 -7.37
N SER A 290 -15.06 0.20 -7.48
CA SER A 290 -15.68 -0.45 -6.33
C SER A 290 -14.67 -0.93 -5.28
N VAL A 291 -13.44 -1.29 -5.68
CA VAL A 291 -12.35 -1.61 -4.75
C VAL A 291 -11.90 -0.35 -4.00
N PHE A 292 -11.79 0.78 -4.69
CA PHE A 292 -11.48 2.07 -4.06
C PHE A 292 -12.61 2.55 -3.14
N CYS A 293 -13.88 2.36 -3.52
CA CYS A 293 -15.02 2.65 -2.65
C CYS A 293 -14.94 1.86 -1.34
N LEU A 294 -14.70 0.54 -1.40
CA LEU A 294 -14.56 -0.31 -0.21
C LEU A 294 -13.46 0.21 0.74
N LEU A 295 -12.30 0.59 0.20
CA LEU A 295 -11.20 1.15 0.99
C LEU A 295 -11.56 2.51 1.58
N ASN A 296 -12.06 3.42 0.76
CA ASN A 296 -12.34 4.81 1.14
C ASN A 296 -13.47 4.90 2.17
N GLU A 297 -14.51 4.07 2.05
CA GLU A 297 -15.58 3.99 3.04
C GLU A 297 -15.05 3.49 4.39
N ALA A 298 -14.26 2.43 4.38
CA ALA A 298 -13.72 1.85 5.62
C ALA A 298 -12.69 2.76 6.31
N LEU A 299 -11.99 3.60 5.54
CA LEU A 299 -10.90 4.46 6.03
C LEU A 299 -11.27 5.94 6.16
N ALA A 300 -12.52 6.31 5.90
CA ALA A 300 -12.98 7.70 5.96
C ALA A 300 -12.71 8.33 7.34
N ARG A 301 -12.92 7.58 8.42
CA ARG A 301 -12.69 8.06 9.80
C ARG A 301 -11.22 8.29 10.12
N GLN A 302 -10.32 7.60 9.41
CA GLN A 302 -8.88 7.74 9.52
C GLN A 302 -8.35 8.86 8.61
N ASN A 303 -9.20 9.56 7.84
CA ASN A 303 -8.80 10.57 6.86
C ASN A 303 -7.76 10.05 5.84
N ILE A 304 -7.94 8.80 5.40
CA ILE A 304 -7.13 8.19 4.35
C ILE A 304 -8.00 8.03 3.10
N LYS A 305 -7.53 8.54 1.96
CA LYS A 305 -8.18 8.36 0.65
C LYS A 305 -7.23 7.60 -0.28
N PHE A 306 -7.71 6.53 -0.88
CA PHE A 306 -7.09 5.84 -2.00
C PHE A 306 -7.68 6.35 -3.31
N GLY A 307 -6.84 6.47 -4.34
CA GLY A 307 -7.27 6.90 -5.67
C GLY A 307 -6.42 6.35 -6.80
N PHE A 308 -6.85 6.62 -8.02
CA PHE A 308 -6.13 6.26 -9.24
C PHE A 308 -6.01 7.46 -10.17
N VAL A 309 -4.77 7.79 -10.52
CA VAL A 309 -4.46 8.77 -11.56
C VAL A 309 -3.91 8.01 -12.76
N GLN A 310 -4.63 8.11 -13.87
CA GLN A 310 -4.14 7.64 -15.15
C GLN A 310 -3.04 8.58 -15.64
N MET A 311 -1.88 8.01 -15.95
CA MET A 311 -0.75 8.72 -16.54
C MET A 311 -0.56 8.29 -18.00
N GLU A 312 -0.77 9.21 -18.93
CA GLU A 312 -0.35 9.05 -20.31
C GLU A 312 1.00 9.74 -20.51
N TYR A 313 1.89 9.10 -21.27
CA TYR A 313 3.14 9.72 -21.68
C TYR A 313 3.39 9.50 -23.18
N VAL A 314 3.68 10.59 -23.90
CA VAL A 314 4.00 10.60 -25.33
C VAL A 314 5.43 11.09 -25.50
N MET A 315 6.24 10.33 -26.23
CA MET A 315 7.68 10.58 -26.45
C MET A 315 8.44 10.99 -25.17
N GLU A 316 8.58 10.05 -24.23
CA GLU A 316 9.46 10.06 -23.03
C GLU A 316 9.47 11.30 -22.12
N THR A 317 8.71 12.36 -22.41
CA THR A 317 8.88 13.68 -21.75
C THR A 317 7.59 14.47 -21.58
N GLN A 318 6.50 14.19 -22.30
CA GLN A 318 5.22 14.87 -22.04
C GLN A 318 4.28 13.95 -21.28
N PHE A 319 3.80 14.41 -20.14
CA PHE A 319 2.83 13.70 -19.31
C PHE A 319 1.46 14.34 -19.43
N ARG A 320 0.43 13.51 -19.39
CA ARG A 320 -0.95 13.93 -19.11
C ARG A 320 -1.46 13.08 -17.95
N PHE A 321 -1.95 13.75 -16.93
CA PHE A 321 -2.52 13.10 -15.75
C PHE A 321 -4.04 13.30 -15.74
N GLN A 322 -4.77 12.25 -15.43
CA GLN A 322 -6.22 12.30 -15.27
C GLN A 322 -6.62 11.51 -14.02
N GLU A 323 -7.22 12.18 -13.04
CA GLU A 323 -7.85 11.50 -11.90
C GLU A 323 -9.05 10.70 -12.43
N LYS A 324 -9.07 9.41 -12.12
CA LYS A 324 -10.15 8.51 -12.49
C LYS A 324 -11.08 8.24 -11.31
N TRP A 325 -10.51 7.98 -10.13
CA TRP A 325 -11.21 7.61 -8.89
C TRP A 325 -10.52 8.20 -7.66
#